data_AF-A0A9E6JJX8-F1
#
_entry.id   AF-A0A9E6JJX8-F1
#
_cell.length_a   1.000
_cell.length_b   1.000
_cell.length_c   1.000
_cell.angle_alpha   90.00
_cell.angle_beta   90.00
_cell.angle_gamma   90.00
#
_symmetry.space_group_name_H-M   'P 1'
#
loop_
_entity.id
_entity.type
_entity.pdbx_description
1 polymer ?
#
loop_
_entity_poly.entity_id
_entity_poly.type
_entity_poly.pdbx_seq_one_letter_code
_entity_poly.pdbx_strand_id
1 'polypeptide(L)'
;MTRLRFTAEADSNLSDRERDKGLSKRLKAVRKALGILEVDPRHKGLNTHAYSSLTGPGGEKVFEAYAENRAPGPYRIFWHYGPGKDVITILAITPHP
;
A
#
# COMPACT_ATOMS: atom_id res chain seq x y z
N MET A 1 13.54 -7.16 8.32
CA MET A 1 12.64 -7.29 7.16
C MET A 1 11.25 -7.48 7.72
N THR A 2 10.32 -6.64 7.30
CA THR A 2 8.97 -6.55 7.88
C THR A 2 8.03 -7.41 7.06
N ARG A 3 7.25 -8.29 7.66
CA ARG A 3 6.29 -9.11 6.90
C ARG A 3 5.10 -8.26 6.46
N LEU A 4 4.74 -8.33 5.17
CA LEU A 4 3.48 -7.78 4.69
C LEU A 4 2.32 -8.73 4.95
N ARG A 5 1.23 -8.20 5.48
CA ARG A 5 -0.07 -8.85 5.60
C ARG A 5 -1.09 -8.05 4.81
N PHE A 6 -1.98 -8.72 4.09
CA PHE A 6 -3.04 -8.07 3.32
C PHE A 6 -4.38 -8.31 4.01
N THR A 7 -5.22 -7.28 4.07
CA THR A 7 -6.66 -7.44 4.33
C THR A 7 -7.34 -8.08 3.12
N ALA A 8 -8.57 -8.56 3.29
CA ALA A 8 -9.37 -9.07 2.17
C ALA A 8 -9.57 -8.01 1.07
N GLU A 9 -9.74 -6.73 1.46
CA GLU A 9 -9.85 -5.62 0.51
C GLU A 9 -8.56 -5.41 -0.28
N ALA A 10 -7.41 -5.34 0.39
CA ALA A 10 -6.12 -5.18 -0.28
C ALA A 10 -5.80 -6.35 -1.22
N ASP A 11 -6.18 -7.57 -0.84
CA ASP A 11 -5.99 -8.77 -1.64
C ASP A 11 -6.87 -8.76 -2.90
N SER A 12 -8.15 -8.39 -2.78
CA SER A 12 -9.04 -8.20 -3.94
C SER A 12 -8.50 -7.10 -4.85
N ASN A 13 -8.11 -5.95 -4.27
CA ASN A 13 -7.55 -4.84 -5.02
C ASN A 13 -6.31 -5.23 -5.85
N LEU A 14 -5.46 -6.12 -5.34
CA LEU A 14 -4.30 -6.61 -6.08
C LEU A 14 -4.71 -7.62 -7.14
N SER A 15 -5.55 -8.59 -6.78
CA SER A 15 -6.03 -9.67 -7.65
C SER A 15 -6.79 -9.15 -8.88
N ASP A 16 -7.67 -8.16 -8.70
CA ASP A 16 -8.43 -7.57 -9.80
C ASP A 16 -7.52 -6.92 -10.84
N ARG A 17 -6.35 -6.45 -10.41
CA ARG A 17 -5.37 -5.78 -11.28
C ARG A 17 -4.44 -6.72 -12.00
N GLU A 18 -4.22 -7.91 -11.43
CA GLU A 18 -3.52 -8.97 -12.12
C GLU A 18 -4.33 -9.49 -13.32
N ARG A 19 -5.66 -9.34 -13.27
CA ARG A 19 -6.58 -9.76 -14.33
C ARG A 19 -6.70 -8.74 -15.47
N ASP A 20 -6.41 -7.46 -15.22
CA ASP A 20 -6.48 -6.41 -16.24
C ASP A 20 -5.10 -6.14 -16.90
N LYS A 21 -4.94 -6.62 -18.13
CA LYS A 21 -3.71 -6.42 -18.94
C LYS A 21 -3.39 -4.94 -19.20
N GLY A 22 -4.40 -4.06 -19.21
CA GLY A 22 -4.25 -2.62 -19.37
C GLY A 22 -3.58 -1.92 -18.18
N LEU A 23 -3.55 -2.57 -17.01
CA LEU A 23 -2.99 -2.03 -15.78
C LEU A 23 -1.58 -2.54 -15.44
N SER A 24 -0.93 -3.28 -16.35
CA SER A 24 0.40 -3.89 -16.13
C SER A 24 1.47 -2.93 -15.60
N LYS A 25 1.52 -1.68 -16.10
CA LYS A 25 2.44 -0.65 -15.59
C LYS A 25 2.15 -0.27 -14.13
N ARG A 26 0.88 -0.08 -13.79
CA ARG A 26 0.43 0.27 -12.43
C ARG A 26 0.65 -0.90 -11.48
N LEU A 27 0.34 -2.12 -11.91
CA LEU A 27 0.63 -3.34 -11.15
C LEU A 27 2.12 -3.45 -10.83
N LYS A 28 3.00 -3.16 -11.79
CA LYS A 28 4.46 -3.15 -11.56
C LYS A 28 4.87 -2.09 -10.54
N ALA A 29 4.27 -0.90 -10.60
CA ALA A 29 4.53 0.18 -9.64
C ALA A 29 4.08 -0.19 -8.22
N VAL A 30 2.87 -0.73 -8.08
CA VAL A 30 2.33 -1.25 -6.81
C VAL A 30 3.24 -2.33 -6.22
N ARG A 31 3.60 -3.36 -7.01
CA ARG A 31 4.49 -4.43 -6.55
C ARG A 31 5.86 -3.91 -6.12
N LYS A 32 6.42 -2.93 -6.85
CA LYS A 32 7.67 -2.28 -6.47
C LYS A 32 7.54 -1.55 -5.13
N ALA A 33 6.46 -0.79 -4.94
CA ALA A 33 6.22 -0.06 -3.70
C ALA A 33 6.01 -1.02 -2.51
N LEU A 34 5.27 -2.11 -2.68
CA LEU A 34 5.13 -3.17 -1.67
C LEU A 34 6.49 -3.78 -1.30
N GLY A 35 7.33 -4.12 -2.29
CA GLY A 35 8.67 -4.65 -2.03
C GLY A 35 9.58 -3.66 -1.28
N ILE A 36 9.49 -2.36 -1.58
CA ILE A 36 10.20 -1.32 -0.82
C ILE A 36 9.64 -1.25 0.61
N LEU A 37 8.32 -1.27 0.77
CA LEU A 37 7.65 -1.18 2.08
C LEU A 37 8.02 -2.33 3.02
N GLU A 38 8.20 -3.54 2.49
CA GLU A 38 8.67 -4.72 3.23
C GLU A 38 10.10 -4.55 3.79
N VAL A 39 10.94 -3.80 3.09
CA VAL A 39 12.36 -3.61 3.43
C VAL A 39 12.60 -2.34 4.25
N ASP A 40 12.07 -1.21 3.78
CA ASP A 40 12.22 0.12 4.36
C ASP A 40 10.91 0.93 4.21
N PRO A 41 10.03 0.92 5.22
CA PRO A 41 8.78 1.68 5.20
C PRO A 41 8.98 3.20 5.20
N ARG A 42 10.19 3.69 5.45
CA ARG A 42 10.55 5.12 5.45
C ARG A 42 11.29 5.54 4.18
N HIS A 43 11.40 4.65 3.20
CA HIS A 43 12.10 4.94 1.96
C HIS A 43 11.47 6.14 1.24
N LYS A 44 12.28 7.14 0.88
CA LYS A 44 11.82 8.42 0.28
C LYS A 44 10.97 8.24 -0.97
N GLY A 45 11.21 7.18 -1.75
CA GLY A 45 10.42 6.86 -2.94
C GLY A 45 8.94 6.57 -2.68
N LEU A 46 8.57 6.19 -1.46
CA LEU A 46 7.19 5.90 -1.06
C LEU A 46 6.38 7.16 -0.71
N ASN A 47 7.03 8.30 -0.46
CA ASN A 47 6.38 9.55 -0.02
C ASN A 47 5.29 9.28 1.04
N THR A 48 5.66 8.59 2.12
CA THR A 48 4.70 8.14 3.11
C THR A 48 4.24 9.29 4.01
N HIS A 49 2.93 9.41 4.20
CA HIS A 49 2.31 10.39 5.09
C HIS A 49 1.31 9.73 6.02
N ALA A 50 1.11 10.32 7.20
CA ALA A 50 0.03 9.93 8.09
C ALA A 50 -1.31 10.26 7.46
N TYR A 51 -2.25 9.31 7.48
CA TYR A 51 -3.59 9.50 6.98
C TYR A 51 -4.55 9.62 8.16
N SER A 52 -5.03 10.83 8.45
CA SER A 52 -5.80 11.14 9.66
C SER A 52 -7.27 10.73 9.60
N SER A 53 -7.80 10.51 8.40
CA SER A 53 -9.23 10.20 8.20
C SER A 53 -9.56 8.71 8.37
N LEU A 54 -8.55 7.87 8.59
CA LEU A 54 -8.71 6.43 8.80
C LEU A 54 -7.84 5.98 9.98
N THR A 55 -8.39 5.08 10.78
CA THR A 55 -7.67 4.36 11.83
C THR A 55 -7.75 2.87 11.57
N GLY A 56 -6.71 2.13 11.94
CA GLY A 56 -6.74 0.68 11.93
C GLY A 56 -7.80 0.12 12.89
N PRO A 57 -8.15 -1.17 12.76
CA PRO A 57 -9.20 -1.81 13.55
C PRO A 57 -8.92 -1.81 15.07
N GLY A 58 -7.67 -1.68 15.49
CA GLY A 58 -7.24 -1.53 16.89
C GLY A 58 -6.87 -0.09 17.27
N GLY A 59 -7.23 0.90 16.46
CA GLY A 59 -6.85 2.31 16.65
C GLY A 59 -5.45 2.65 16.13
N GLU A 60 -4.87 1.79 15.29
CA GLU A 60 -3.55 2.04 14.72
C GLU A 60 -3.55 3.26 13.81
N LYS A 61 -2.45 4.01 13.85
CA LYS A 61 -2.22 5.10 12.91
C LYS A 61 -2.05 4.54 11.50
N VAL A 62 -2.87 5.02 10.58
CA VAL A 62 -2.78 4.67 9.16
C VAL A 62 -1.84 5.61 8.44
N PHE A 63 -1.15 5.06 7.45
CA PHE A 63 -0.27 5.77 6.56
C PHE A 63 -0.71 5.55 5.11
N GLU A 64 -0.53 6.57 4.30
CA GLU A 64 -0.66 6.51 2.86
C GLU A 64 0.74 6.49 2.23
N ALA A 65 1.01 5.54 1.35
CA ALA A 65 2.22 5.48 0.53
C ALA A 65 1.89 5.56 -0.97
N TYR A 66 2.75 6.23 -1.71
CA TYR A 66 2.63 6.44 -3.14
C TYR A 66 3.20 5.22 -3.86
N ALA A 67 2.36 4.53 -4.64
CA ALA A 67 2.83 3.45 -5.51
C ALA A 67 3.55 4.00 -6.75
N GLU A 68 3.12 5.17 -7.21
CA GLU A 68 3.70 5.90 -8.32
C GLU A 68 3.63 7.41 -8.08
N ASN A 69 4.65 8.11 -8.58
CA ASN A 69 4.75 9.56 -8.53
C ASN A 69 4.57 10.12 -9.94
N ARG A 70 3.83 11.23 -10.07
CA ARG A 70 3.66 11.99 -11.33
C ARG A 70 2.96 11.24 -12.47
N ALA A 71 2.02 10.35 -12.14
CA ALA A 71 1.14 9.69 -13.11
C ALA A 71 -0.32 10.19 -12.97
N PRO A 72 -1.12 10.23 -14.06
CA PRO A 72 -2.56 10.49 -13.98
C PRO A 72 -3.28 9.37 -13.21
N GLY A 73 -4.01 9.74 -12.16
CA GLY A 73 -4.69 8.81 -11.24
C GLY A 73 -3.70 7.93 -10.47
N PRO A 74 -2.76 8.53 -9.71
CA PRO A 74 -1.68 7.79 -9.09
C PRO A 74 -2.21 6.90 -7.98
N TYR A 75 -1.62 5.73 -7.87
CA TYR A 75 -2.04 4.76 -6.89
C TYR A 75 -1.50 5.03 -5.49
N ARG A 76 -2.30 4.62 -4.52
CA ARG A 76 -2.04 4.73 -3.09
C ARG A 76 -2.16 3.38 -2.42
N ILE A 77 -1.27 3.15 -1.46
CA ILE A 77 -1.25 1.98 -0.59
C ILE A 77 -1.51 2.51 0.81
N PHE A 78 -2.62 2.10 1.40
CA PHE A 78 -2.96 2.42 2.79
C PHE A 78 -2.49 1.28 3.68
N TRP A 79 -1.79 1.60 4.77
CA TRP A 79 -1.20 0.59 5.63
C TRP A 79 -1.01 1.07 7.07
N HIS A 80 -0.83 0.13 8.00
CA HIS A 80 -0.44 0.42 9.38
C HIS A 80 0.55 -0.61 9.90
N TYR A 81 1.24 -0.28 11.00
CA TYR A 81 2.07 -1.23 11.73
C TYR A 81 1.21 -2.19 12.54
N GLY A 82 1.67 -3.43 12.67
CA GLY A 82 1.00 -4.47 13.44
C GLY A 82 0.10 -5.37 12.59
N PRO A 83 -0.64 -6.30 13.23
CA PRO A 83 -0.79 -6.41 14.69
C PRO A 83 0.41 -7.06 15.41
N GLY A 84 1.31 -7.73 14.67
CA GLY A 84 2.52 -8.34 15.22
C GLY A 84 3.73 -7.41 15.20
N LYS A 85 4.78 -7.79 15.95
CA LYS A 85 6.10 -7.18 15.79
C LYS A 85 6.60 -7.43 14.36
N ASP A 86 7.18 -6.41 13.75
CA ASP A 86 7.73 -6.47 12.39
C ASP A 86 6.68 -6.90 11.34
N VAL A 87 5.42 -6.49 11.52
CA VAL A 87 4.34 -6.65 10.54
C VAL A 87 3.87 -5.28 10.04
N ILE A 88 3.64 -5.18 8.74
CA ILE A 88 2.86 -4.11 8.12
C ILE A 88 1.60 -4.73 7.53
N THR A 89 0.45 -4.19 7.93
CA THR A 89 -0.84 -4.59 7.36
C THR A 89 -1.24 -3.60 6.27
N ILE A 90 -1.41 -4.09 5.06
CA ILE A 90 -1.95 -3.37 3.90
C ILE A 90 -3.46 -3.41 3.98
N LEU A 91 -4.08 -2.23 4.06
CA LEU A 91 -5.52 -2.04 4.19
C LEU A 91 -6.21 -1.99 2.82
N ALA A 92 -5.65 -1.20 1.90
CA ALA A 92 -6.23 -0.99 0.58
C ALA A 92 -5.16 -0.57 -0.44
N ILE A 93 -5.42 -0.87 -1.71
CA ILE A 93 -4.61 -0.45 -2.86
C ILE A 93 -5.56 0.15 -3.90
N THR A 94 -5.58 1.46 -4.03
CA THR A 94 -6.61 2.17 -4.80
C THR A 94 -6.03 3.35 -5.57
N PRO A 95 -6.56 3.72 -6.76
CA PRO A 95 -6.28 5.03 -7.34
C PRO A 95 -6.63 6.13 -6.33
N HIS A 96 -5.87 7.21 -6.34
CA HIS A 96 -6.27 8.40 -5.59
C HIS A 96 -7.68 8.83 -6.03
N PRO A 97 -8.59 9.15 -5.09
CA PRO A 97 -9.93 9.64 -5.39
C PRO A 97 -9.94 10.87 -6.30
#